data_AF-A0A0P7ZFI3-F1
#
_entry.id   AF-A0A0P7ZFI3-F1
#
_cell.length_a   1.000
_cell.length_b   1.000
_cell.length_c   1.000
_cell.angle_alpha   90.00
_cell.angle_beta   90.00
_cell.angle_gamma   90.00
#
_symmetry.space_group_name_H-M   'P 1'
#
loop_
_entity.id
_entity.type
_entity.pdbx_description
1 polymer ?
#
loop_
_entity_poly.entity_id
_entity_poly.type
_entity_poly.pdbx_seq_one_letter_code
_entity_poly.pdbx_strand_id
1 'polypeptide(L)' 'MSKVDDLTRLRHIRDAAMKAIAFANNRTRDDLDRDEMLALALIRLIEIIGEAANHVSMDF' A
#
# COMPACT_ATOMS: atom_id res chain seq x y z
N MET A 1 17.25 -5.17 13.93
CA MET A 1 16.53 -4.22 13.05
C MET A 1 16.82 -2.83 13.56
N SER A 2 17.15 -1.86 12.71
CA SER A 2 17.46 -0.49 13.17
C SER A 2 16.22 0.42 13.04
N LYS A 3 16.14 1.47 13.87
CA LYS A 3 15.08 2.50 13.74
C LYS A 3 15.04 3.14 12.34
N VAL A 4 16.18 3.18 11.64
CA VAL A 4 16.28 3.69 10.27
C VAL A 4 15.56 2.77 9.28
N ASP A 5 15.61 1.46 9.51
CA ASP A 5 14.90 0.47 8.69
C ASP A 5 13.38 0.57 8.89
N ASP A 6 12.92 0.77 10.13
CA ASP A 6 11.50 0.94 10.43
C ASP A 6 10.93 2.21 9.80
N LEU A 7 11.64 3.34 9.89
CA LEU A 7 11.29 4.59 9.22
C LEU A 7 11.16 4.42 7.70
N THR A 8 12.03 3.62 7.08
CA THR A 8 11.98 3.33 5.65
C THR A 8 10.74 2.52 5.30
N ARG A 9 10.40 1.52 6.11
CA ARG A 9 9.17 0.70 5.91
C ARG A 9 7.90 1.51 6.10
N LEU A 10 7.86 2.37 7.10
CA LEU A 10 6.72 3.26 7.32
C LEU A 10 6.52 4.24 6.17
N ARG A 11 7.61 4.72 5.54
CA ARG A 11 7.50 5.50 4.30
C ARG A 11 6.93 4.65 3.16
N HIS A 12 7.41 3.42 2.96
CA HIS A 12 6.83 2.54 1.94
C HIS A 12 5.33 2.30 2.14
N ILE A 13 4.90 2.04 3.39
CA ILE A 13 3.47 1.89 3.74
C ILE A 13 2.70 3.16 3.39
N ARG A 14 3.19 4.33 3.83
CA ARG A 14 2.55 5.62 3.56
C ARG A 14 2.43 5.88 2.07
N ASP A 15 3.51 5.70 1.32
CA ASP A 15 3.55 6.02 -0.11
C ASP A 15 2.63 5.08 -0.91
N ALA A 16 2.61 3.78 -0.56
CA ALA A 16 1.71 2.80 -1.16
C ALA A 16 0.24 3.11 -0.85
N ALA A 17 -0.08 3.46 0.41
CA ALA A 17 -1.43 3.81 0.83
C ALA A 17 -1.93 5.08 0.13
N MET A 18 -1.10 6.12 0.06
CA MET A 18 -1.43 7.36 -0.64
C MET A 18 -1.69 7.12 -2.14
N LYS A 19 -0.89 6.26 -2.77
CA LYS A 19 -1.10 5.90 -4.17
C LYS A 19 -2.38 5.07 -4.37
N ALA A 20 -2.69 4.16 -3.46
CA ALA A 20 -3.92 3.36 -3.51
C ALA A 20 -5.16 4.25 -3.41
N ILE A 21 -5.15 5.20 -2.47
CA ILE A 21 -6.21 6.22 -2.34
C ILE A 21 -6.32 7.03 -3.62
N ALA A 22 -5.20 7.49 -4.20
CA ALA A 22 -5.23 8.27 -5.43
C ALA A 22 -5.80 7.48 -6.62
N PHE A 23 -5.51 6.18 -6.74
CA PHE A 23 -6.02 5.32 -7.80
C PHE A 23 -7.50 4.99 -7.61
N ALA A 24 -7.94 4.82 -6.36
CA ALA A 24 -9.34 4.57 -6.03
C ALA A 24 -10.20 5.84 -6.04
N ASN A 25 -9.60 7.02 -5.97
CA ASN A 25 -10.33 8.28 -5.95
C ASN A 25 -11.16 8.47 -7.23
N ASN A 26 -12.41 8.90 -7.08
CA ASN A 26 -13.41 9.01 -8.16
C ASN A 26 -13.66 7.70 -8.93
N ARG A 27 -13.33 6.55 -8.36
CA ARG A 27 -13.72 5.23 -8.89
C ARG A 27 -14.87 4.66 -8.10
N THR A 28 -15.72 3.93 -8.78
CA THR A 28 -16.82 3.17 -8.21
C THR A 28 -16.42 1.71 -8.02
N ARG A 29 -17.29 0.93 -7.36
CA ARG A 29 -17.08 -0.52 -7.26
C ARG A 29 -17.16 -1.21 -8.63
N ASP A 30 -18.04 -0.77 -9.52
CA ASP A 30 -18.18 -1.32 -10.87
C ASP A 30 -16.92 -1.04 -11.73
N ASP A 31 -16.27 0.12 -11.56
CA ASP A 31 -14.97 0.40 -12.19
C ASP A 31 -13.92 -0.63 -11.76
N LEU A 32 -13.87 -0.96 -10.47
CA LEU A 32 -12.93 -1.95 -9.93
C LEU A 32 -13.22 -3.37 -10.45
N ASP A 33 -14.49 -3.72 -10.65
CA ASP A 33 -14.90 -5.03 -11.16
C ASP A 33 -14.63 -5.18 -12.67
N ARG A 34 -14.54 -4.07 -13.41
CA ARG A 34 -14.37 -4.05 -14.88
C ARG A 34 -12.97 -3.67 -15.36
N ASP A 35 -12.21 -2.94 -14.55
CA ASP A 35 -10.84 -2.52 -14.86
C ASP A 35 -9.85 -3.43 -14.11
N GLU A 36 -9.42 -4.50 -14.78
CA GLU A 36 -8.45 -5.47 -14.24
C GLU A 36 -7.13 -4.80 -13.85
N MET A 37 -6.71 -3.76 -14.58
CA MET A 37 -5.48 -3.04 -14.28
C MET A 37 -5.60 -2.26 -12.98
N LEU A 38 -6.73 -1.61 -12.74
CA LEU A 38 -7.03 -0.95 -11.46
C LEU A 38 -7.03 -1.97 -10.32
N ALA A 39 -7.67 -3.12 -10.50
CA ALA A 39 -7.71 -4.18 -9.50
C ALA A 39 -6.31 -4.70 -9.15
N LEU A 40 -5.50 -5.06 -10.16
CA LEU A 40 -4.13 -5.54 -9.97
C LEU A 40 -3.23 -4.47 -9.35
N ALA A 41 -3.38 -3.20 -9.74
CA ALA A 41 -2.62 -2.10 -9.16
C ALA A 41 -2.94 -1.92 -7.67
N LEU A 42 -4.21 -1.96 -7.28
CA LEU A 42 -4.61 -1.86 -5.87
C LEU A 42 -4.14 -3.06 -5.05
N ILE A 43 -4.26 -4.29 -5.59
CA ILE A 43 -3.73 -5.50 -4.96
C ILE A 43 -2.24 -5.33 -4.68
N ARG A 44 -1.45 -4.90 -5.67
CA ARG A 44 -0.01 -4.73 -5.51
C ARG A 44 0.34 -3.70 -4.43
N LEU A 45 -0.41 -2.61 -4.34
CA LEU A 45 -0.19 -1.59 -3.31
C LEU A 45 -0.51 -2.12 -1.90
N ILE A 46 -1.55 -2.94 -1.76
CA ILE A 46 -1.90 -3.60 -0.49
C ILE A 46 -0.83 -4.63 -0.11
N GLU A 47 -0.28 -5.38 -1.06
CA GLU A 47 0.85 -6.30 -0.80
C GLU A 47 2.08 -5.57 -0.26
N ILE A 48 2.45 -4.43 -0.87
CA ILE A 48 3.59 -3.61 -0.41
C ILE A 48 3.36 -3.12 1.03
N ILE A 49 2.13 -2.71 1.36
CA ILE A 49 1.76 -2.31 2.71
C ILE A 49 1.95 -3.48 3.68
N GLY A 50 1.42 -4.66 3.35
CA GLY A 50 1.51 -5.86 4.20
C GLY A 50 2.95 -6.33 4.40
N GLU A 51 3.74 -6.38 3.33
CA GLU A 51 5.16 -6.76 3.38
C GLU A 51 5.96 -5.80 4.26
N ALA A 52 5.80 -4.48 4.05
CA ALA A 52 6.49 -3.49 4.86
C ALA A 52 6.06 -3.55 6.33
N ALA A 53 4.78 -3.71 6.61
CA ALA A 53 4.22 -3.79 7.97
C ALA A 53 4.73 -5.01 8.75
N ASN A 54 4.84 -6.17 8.10
CA ASN A 54 5.34 -7.41 8.71
C ASN A 54 6.81 -7.32 9.17
N HIS A 55 7.50 -6.26 8.78
CA HIS A 55 8.90 -6.03 9.08
C HIS A 55 9.16 -4.76 9.89
N VAL A 56 8.12 -4.07 10.37
CA VAL A 56 8.30 -3.00 11.36
C VAL A 56 8.52 -3.64 12.73
N SER A 57 9.54 -3.19 13.47
CA SER A 57 9.79 -3.71 14.82
C SER A 57 8.65 -3.38 15.79
N MET A 58 8.44 -4.21 16.81
CA MET A 58 7.39 -3.97 17.82
C MET A 58 7.71 -2.79 18.76
N ASP A 59 8.97 -2.36 18.79
CA ASP A 59 9.48 -1.31 19.69
C ASP A 59 9.48 0.09 19.02
N PHE A 60 8.86 0.22 17.84
CA PHE A 60 8.76 1.49 17.10
C PHE A 60 7.67 2.42 17.65
#